data_AF-A0A6B3KKP7-F1
#
_entry.id   AF-A0A6B3KKP7-F1
#
_cell.length_a   1.000
_cell.length_b   1.000
_cell.length_c   1.000
_cell.angle_alpha   90.00
_cell.angle_beta   90.00
_cell.angle_gamma   90.00
#
_symmetry.space_group_name_H-M   'P 1'
#
loop_
_entity.id
_entity.type
_entity.pdbx_description
1 polymer ?
#
loop_
_entity_poly.entity_id
_entity_poly.type
_entity_poly.pdbx_seq_one_letter_code
_entity_poly.pdbx_strand_id
1 'polypeptide(L)'
;MAAPSQDRNDGHDLPAHRRHRQMAQLAPWLYLGVLLGSGWLLFLHPQTRVLATGQAATSWLLAWIFGGIVIGAVVWSLRLARQGLGQPSASFPLSARLPDSWADAYAALLRPATAAPMAAARPDPAGAQRGAAWHRFGGGMLSAETFDPNDATRAPWDGLDAQSCILRLDDVRQAWHNAAANRTLQQERRYWLDVVLSLLDHGVMRPLQDGYLPDTAALRTERFLLGADAGPIVLSEVPALFARRLALAIEAMPTAQREAAGVQWRLLQQLHALVAEGRMLDERSQVIQVLAWNPDVDLDQVEVAYILAAEYREGMRDWLRRAALVRLPDSALRLDEVLLSSCSPLGAQADDVDYMEAMRPLHRGFMQLFSQRLSQLVLQAEQAERQAGLHPLPRATAASDEISQDWAA
;
A
#
# COMPACT_ATOMS: atom_id res chain seq x y z
N MET A 1 24.28 -18.54 -42.79
CA MET A 1 25.26 -18.06 -41.79
C MET A 1 24.94 -18.74 -40.48
N ALA A 2 25.99 -19.19 -39.79
CA ALA A 2 25.99 -20.25 -38.80
C ALA A 2 25.26 -19.92 -37.50
N ALA A 3 24.64 -20.95 -36.91
CA ALA A 3 24.18 -20.97 -35.53
C ALA A 3 25.39 -20.96 -34.58
N PRO A 4 25.32 -20.29 -33.42
CA PRO A 4 26.23 -20.56 -32.33
C PRO A 4 25.67 -21.68 -31.45
N SER A 5 26.36 -22.81 -31.49
CA SER A 5 26.39 -23.82 -30.44
C SER A 5 26.91 -23.19 -29.14
N GLN A 6 26.17 -23.32 -28.04
CA GLN A 6 26.73 -23.10 -26.71
C GLN A 6 26.58 -24.35 -25.86
N ASP A 7 27.72 -24.64 -25.24
CA ASP A 7 28.09 -25.84 -24.51
C ASP A 7 27.14 -26.18 -23.38
N ARG A 8 26.85 -27.48 -23.36
CA ARG A 8 26.40 -28.25 -22.21
C ARG A 8 27.54 -28.26 -21.19
N ASN A 9 27.37 -27.53 -20.08
CA ASN A 9 28.15 -27.78 -18.88
C ASN A 9 27.20 -28.25 -17.78
N ASP A 10 27.21 -29.56 -17.58
CA ASP A 10 26.54 -30.25 -16.48
C ASP A 10 27.18 -29.81 -15.15
N GLY A 11 26.50 -28.91 -14.44
CA GLY A 11 26.78 -28.57 -13.05
C GLY A 11 25.78 -29.26 -12.13
N HIS A 12 25.97 -30.56 -11.90
CA HIS A 12 25.36 -31.26 -10.78
C HIS A 12 25.90 -30.69 -9.48
N ASP A 13 25.12 -29.84 -8.81
CA ASP A 13 25.13 -29.69 -7.35
C ASP A 13 24.02 -28.72 -6.98
N LEU A 14 22.92 -29.21 -6.37
CA LEU A 14 22.05 -28.46 -5.44
C LEU A 14 20.83 -29.25 -4.85
N PRO A 15 20.91 -30.55 -4.47
CA PRO A 15 19.96 -31.07 -3.48
C PRO A 15 20.43 -30.84 -2.02
N ALA A 16 21.68 -30.43 -1.79
CA ALA A 16 22.27 -30.35 -0.45
C ALA A 16 21.73 -29.18 0.40
N HIS A 17 21.45 -28.01 -0.20
CA HIS A 17 21.02 -26.82 0.55
C HIS A 17 19.56 -26.88 1.02
N ARG A 18 18.68 -27.60 0.31
CA ARG A 18 17.28 -27.79 0.72
C ARG A 18 17.15 -28.77 1.89
N ARG A 19 17.97 -29.83 1.91
CA ARG A 19 18.03 -30.81 3.03
C ARG A 19 18.58 -30.19 4.31
N HIS A 20 19.58 -29.31 4.23
CA HIS A 20 20.16 -28.67 5.42
C HIS A 20 19.21 -27.67 6.12
N ARG A 21 18.37 -26.93 5.38
CA ARG A 21 17.37 -26.04 6.01
C ARG A 21 16.23 -26.80 6.68
N GLN A 22 15.75 -27.89 6.07
CA GLN A 22 14.72 -28.74 6.70
C GLN A 22 15.26 -29.50 7.92
N MET A 23 16.53 -29.97 7.88
CA MET A 23 17.17 -30.56 9.05
C MET A 23 17.41 -29.56 10.17
N ALA A 24 17.78 -28.30 9.86
CA ALA A 24 17.99 -27.27 10.89
C ALA A 24 16.68 -26.87 11.62
N GLN A 25 15.52 -27.00 10.95
CA GLN A 25 14.21 -26.76 11.57
C GLN A 25 13.69 -27.96 12.37
N LEU A 26 14.08 -29.19 12.02
CA LEU A 26 13.67 -30.42 12.71
C LEU A 26 14.63 -30.84 13.83
N ALA A 27 15.90 -30.43 13.79
CA ALA A 27 16.91 -30.74 14.79
C ALA A 27 16.52 -30.33 16.23
N PRO A 28 15.88 -29.16 16.49
CA PRO A 28 15.45 -28.79 17.84
C PRO A 28 14.36 -29.72 18.38
N TRP A 29 13.44 -30.16 17.51
CA TRP A 29 12.36 -31.09 17.87
C TRP A 29 12.89 -32.50 18.12
N LEU A 30 13.89 -32.94 17.37
CA LEU A 30 14.59 -34.20 17.60
C LEU A 30 15.38 -34.18 18.92
N TYR A 31 16.07 -33.08 19.23
CA TYR A 31 16.75 -32.91 20.53
C TYR A 31 15.76 -32.89 21.70
N LEU A 32 14.62 -32.22 21.54
CA LEU A 32 13.55 -32.21 22.55
C LEU A 32 12.95 -33.60 22.74
N GLY A 33 12.72 -34.35 21.66
CA GLY A 33 12.26 -35.74 21.69
C GLY A 33 13.25 -36.70 22.35
N VAL A 34 14.55 -36.54 22.09
CA VAL A 34 15.61 -37.33 22.74
C VAL A 34 15.73 -36.97 24.23
N LEU A 35 15.59 -35.70 24.62
CA LEU A 35 15.59 -35.27 26.02
C LEU A 35 14.37 -35.79 26.79
N LEU A 36 13.18 -35.71 26.19
CA LEU A 36 11.95 -36.28 26.76
C LEU A 36 12.01 -37.80 26.82
N GLY A 37 12.49 -38.45 25.76
CA GLY A 37 12.62 -39.91 25.69
C GLY A 37 13.66 -40.47 26.66
N SER A 38 14.81 -39.80 26.81
CA SER A 38 15.83 -40.20 27.80
C SER A 38 15.37 -39.93 29.24
N GLY A 39 14.66 -38.81 29.49
CA GLY A 39 14.02 -38.54 30.78
C GLY A 39 12.94 -39.56 31.14
N TRP A 40 12.16 -40.01 30.14
CA TRP A 40 11.11 -41.04 30.31
C TRP A 40 11.69 -42.45 30.51
N LEU A 41 12.77 -42.81 29.81
CA LEU A 41 13.46 -44.09 29.97
C LEU A 41 14.15 -44.23 31.34
N LEU A 42 14.69 -43.14 31.87
CA LEU A 42 15.20 -43.08 33.26
C LEU A 42 14.07 -43.27 34.29
N PHE A 43 12.82 -42.97 33.94
CA PHE A 43 11.66 -43.16 34.80
C PHE A 43 11.09 -44.59 34.75
N LEU A 44 11.26 -45.28 33.62
CA LEU A 44 10.74 -46.63 33.40
C LEU A 44 11.70 -47.76 33.84
N HIS A 45 13.00 -47.50 34.01
CA HIS A 45 13.96 -48.55 34.37
C HIS A 45 13.81 -48.95 35.86
N PRO A 46 13.32 -50.16 36.18
CA PRO A 46 12.97 -50.56 37.54
C PRO A 46 14.19 -50.69 38.47
N GLN A 47 15.40 -50.79 37.91
CA GLN A 47 16.66 -50.89 38.65
C GLN A 47 17.34 -49.54 38.95
N THR A 48 16.75 -48.42 38.53
CA THR A 48 17.19 -47.06 38.91
C THR A 48 16.26 -46.37 39.92
N ARG A 49 15.39 -47.13 40.58
CA ARG A 49 14.65 -46.65 41.76
C ARG A 49 15.59 -46.52 42.97
N VAL A 50 16.43 -45.50 42.94
CA VAL A 50 17.21 -45.10 44.13
C VAL A 50 16.38 -44.21 45.07
N LEU A 51 15.13 -43.85 44.74
CA LEU A 51 14.45 -42.77 45.46
C LEU A 51 13.04 -43.16 45.89
N ALA A 52 12.88 -43.31 47.21
CA ALA A 52 11.61 -43.52 47.88
C ALA A 52 10.72 -42.27 47.81
N THR A 53 9.41 -42.49 47.81
CA THR A 53 8.36 -41.48 47.87
C THR A 53 8.47 -40.67 49.19
N GLY A 54 9.19 -39.54 49.17
CA GLY A 54 9.29 -38.67 50.36
C GLY A 54 10.32 -37.55 50.35
N GLN A 55 11.16 -37.36 49.31
CA GLN A 55 12.17 -36.30 49.33
C GLN A 55 11.72 -35.05 48.55
N ALA A 56 11.43 -33.96 49.26
CA ALA A 56 11.12 -32.63 48.71
C ALA A 56 12.21 -32.05 47.77
N ALA A 57 13.43 -32.59 47.85
CA ALA A 57 14.55 -32.18 47.00
C ALA A 57 14.33 -32.51 45.51
N THR A 58 13.59 -33.59 45.18
CA THR A 58 13.37 -33.98 43.78
C THR A 58 12.25 -33.19 43.12
N SER A 59 11.20 -32.82 43.85
CA SER A 59 10.16 -31.88 43.35
C SER A 59 10.74 -30.50 43.07
N TRP A 60 11.72 -30.07 43.87
CA TRP A 60 12.38 -28.78 43.68
C TRP A 60 13.26 -28.79 42.43
N LEU A 61 14.00 -29.87 42.19
CA LEU A 61 14.86 -30.02 41.02
C LEU A 61 14.05 -30.13 39.72
N LEU A 62 12.91 -30.85 39.75
CA LEU A 62 11.95 -30.88 38.65
C LEU A 62 11.32 -29.51 38.38
N ALA A 63 10.94 -28.76 39.41
CA ALA A 63 10.40 -27.42 39.27
C ALA A 63 11.41 -26.44 38.65
N TRP A 64 12.69 -26.55 39.01
CA TRP A 64 13.77 -25.74 38.43
C TRP A 64 14.08 -26.09 36.97
N ILE A 65 14.06 -27.38 36.61
CA ILE A 65 14.24 -27.81 35.21
C ILE A 65 13.07 -27.30 34.35
N PHE A 66 11.83 -27.49 34.83
CA PHE A 66 10.64 -27.03 34.11
C PHE A 66 10.60 -25.49 34.02
N GLY A 67 10.93 -24.79 35.11
CA GLY A 67 11.06 -23.33 35.13
C GLY A 67 12.12 -22.82 34.16
N GLY A 68 13.28 -23.47 34.09
CA GLY A 68 14.34 -23.13 33.15
C GLY A 68 13.94 -23.31 31.68
N ILE A 69 13.20 -24.38 31.37
CA ILE A 69 12.67 -24.63 30.01
C ILE A 69 11.64 -23.55 29.63
N VAL A 70 10.72 -23.20 30.54
CA VAL A 70 9.70 -22.17 30.28
C VAL A 70 10.36 -20.81 30.11
N ILE A 71 11.30 -20.42 30.97
CA ILE A 71 12.03 -19.16 30.86
C ILE A 71 12.84 -19.13 29.56
N GLY A 72 13.52 -20.21 29.22
CA GLY A 72 14.26 -20.34 27.96
C GLY A 72 13.36 -20.21 26.73
N ALA A 73 12.19 -20.85 26.74
CA ALA A 73 11.19 -20.75 25.68
C ALA A 73 10.62 -19.33 25.55
N VAL A 74 10.31 -18.67 26.68
CA VAL A 74 9.80 -17.30 26.69
C VAL A 74 10.85 -16.32 26.18
N VAL A 75 12.09 -16.40 26.68
CA VAL A 75 13.21 -15.54 26.22
C VAL A 75 13.51 -15.79 24.75
N TRP A 76 13.47 -17.04 24.27
CA TRP A 76 13.66 -17.36 22.86
C TRP A 76 12.49 -16.87 21.98
N SER A 77 11.25 -16.97 22.47
CA SER A 77 10.07 -16.42 21.77
C SER A 77 10.12 -14.90 21.66
N LEU A 78 10.57 -14.21 22.71
CA LEU A 78 10.78 -12.76 22.71
C LEU A 78 11.95 -12.36 21.81
N ARG A 79 12.99 -13.20 21.72
CA ARG A 79 14.12 -13.00 20.82
C ARG A 79 13.70 -13.20 19.35
N LEU A 80 12.88 -14.21 19.07
CA LEU A 80 12.26 -14.42 17.75
C LEU A 80 11.28 -13.30 17.40
N ALA A 81 10.47 -12.82 18.35
CA ALA A 81 9.57 -11.68 18.14
C ALA A 81 10.36 -10.38 17.88
N ARG A 82 11.47 -10.15 18.59
CA ARG A 82 12.38 -9.01 18.34
C ARG A 82 13.15 -9.15 17.03
N GLN A 83 13.52 -10.36 16.62
CA GLN A 83 14.10 -10.63 15.30
C GLN A 83 13.04 -10.51 14.18
N GLY A 84 11.77 -10.79 14.46
CA GLY A 84 10.64 -10.55 13.54
C GLY A 84 10.25 -9.07 13.41
N LEU A 85 10.53 -8.25 14.42
CA LEU A 85 10.40 -6.78 14.37
C LEU A 85 11.62 -6.09 13.74
N GLY A 86 12.76 -6.79 13.64
CA GLY A 86 14.03 -6.27 13.09
C GLY A 86 14.43 -6.88 11.74
N GLN A 87 13.67 -7.86 11.23
CA GLN A 87 13.78 -8.27 9.82
C GLN A 87 12.90 -7.34 8.99
N PRO A 88 13.35 -6.91 7.80
CA PRO A 88 12.47 -6.25 6.86
C PRO A 88 11.26 -7.18 6.69
N SER A 89 10.08 -6.65 7.03
CA SER A 89 8.76 -7.13 6.65
C SER A 89 8.87 -8.16 5.53
N ALA A 90 8.55 -9.41 5.83
CA ALA A 90 8.67 -10.57 4.94
C ALA A 90 8.86 -10.15 3.49
N SER A 91 10.11 -10.10 3.03
CA SER A 91 10.36 -9.98 1.60
C SER A 91 9.80 -11.25 1.01
N PHE A 92 8.56 -11.17 0.50
CA PHE A 92 8.00 -12.21 -0.34
C PHE A 92 9.06 -12.43 -1.42
N PRO A 93 9.69 -13.62 -1.52
CA PRO A 93 10.57 -13.89 -2.62
C PRO A 93 9.71 -13.77 -3.88
N LEU A 94 9.84 -12.65 -4.59
CA LEU A 94 9.13 -12.32 -5.82
C LEU A 94 9.62 -13.31 -6.90
N SER A 95 9.09 -14.53 -6.87
CA SER A 95 9.65 -15.66 -7.59
C SER A 95 9.17 -15.76 -9.04
N ALA A 96 8.40 -14.79 -9.52
CA ALA A 96 7.86 -14.81 -10.88
C ALA A 96 7.74 -13.37 -11.39
N ARG A 97 8.45 -13.03 -12.47
CA ARG A 97 8.33 -11.75 -13.18
C ARG A 97 7.96 -12.02 -14.64
N LEU A 98 7.35 -11.04 -15.30
CA LEU A 98 7.15 -11.05 -16.76
C LEU A 98 8.48 -10.67 -17.45
N PRO A 99 8.72 -11.09 -18.71
CA PRO A 99 9.95 -10.76 -19.45
C PRO A 99 10.34 -9.28 -19.35
N ASP A 100 11.63 -8.95 -19.44
CA ASP A 100 12.14 -7.59 -19.15
C ASP A 100 11.48 -6.48 -20.00
N SER A 101 11.04 -6.79 -21.22
CA SER A 101 10.26 -5.87 -22.07
C SER A 101 8.92 -5.43 -21.45
N TRP A 102 8.31 -6.30 -20.63
CA TRP A 102 7.12 -5.98 -19.85
C TRP A 102 7.45 -5.19 -18.58
N ALA A 103 8.62 -5.40 -18.00
CA ALA A 103 9.08 -4.62 -16.85
C ALA A 103 9.30 -3.15 -17.26
N ASP A 104 9.81 -2.90 -18.48
CA ASP A 104 9.97 -1.56 -19.03
C ASP A 104 8.62 -0.90 -19.37
N ALA A 105 7.68 -1.63 -19.98
CA ALA A 105 6.32 -1.14 -20.24
C ALA A 105 5.57 -0.84 -18.92
N TYR A 106 5.75 -1.68 -17.92
CA TYR A 106 5.18 -1.52 -16.58
C TYR A 106 5.81 -0.34 -15.81
N ALA A 107 7.13 -0.19 -15.87
CA ALA A 107 7.86 0.92 -15.25
C ALA A 107 7.54 2.28 -15.91
N ALA A 108 7.30 2.30 -17.23
CA ALA A 108 6.85 3.47 -17.97
C ALA A 108 5.41 3.90 -17.65
N LEU A 109 4.62 3.04 -17.01
CA LEU A 109 3.25 3.33 -16.57
C LEU A 109 3.19 3.75 -15.09
N LEU A 110 3.98 3.10 -14.23
CA LEU A 110 4.15 3.51 -12.84
C LEU A 110 4.83 4.89 -12.70
N ARG A 111 5.64 5.27 -13.69
CA ARG A 111 6.14 6.64 -13.84
C ARG A 111 5.29 7.30 -14.91
N PRO A 112 4.21 8.01 -14.57
CA PRO A 112 3.47 8.74 -15.58
C PRO A 112 4.46 9.62 -16.34
N ALA A 113 4.48 9.51 -17.67
CA ALA A 113 5.25 10.41 -18.52
C ALA A 113 5.00 11.83 -18.00
N THR A 114 6.06 12.50 -17.56
CA THR A 114 5.99 13.88 -17.11
C THR A 114 5.24 14.62 -18.20
N ALA A 115 4.07 15.16 -17.85
CA ALA A 115 3.34 16.02 -18.75
C ALA A 115 4.37 17.04 -19.26
N ALA A 116 4.49 17.16 -20.59
CA ALA A 116 5.37 18.16 -21.18
C ALA A 116 5.16 19.45 -20.40
N PRO A 117 6.21 20.05 -19.81
CA PRO A 117 6.07 21.08 -18.80
C PRO A 117 5.12 22.13 -19.35
N MET A 118 3.95 22.26 -18.73
CA MET A 118 3.06 23.35 -19.04
C MET A 118 3.91 24.60 -18.85
N ALA A 119 4.07 25.37 -19.94
CA ALA A 119 4.95 26.52 -20.00
C ALA A 119 4.89 27.30 -18.69
N ALA A 120 6.06 27.43 -18.02
CA ALA A 120 6.24 27.94 -16.66
C ALA A 120 5.13 28.94 -16.28
N ALA A 121 4.09 28.43 -15.63
CA ALA A 121 3.00 29.26 -15.18
C ALA A 121 3.58 30.23 -14.14
N ARG A 122 3.22 31.51 -14.25
CA ARG A 122 3.60 32.53 -13.30
C ARG A 122 3.33 32.00 -11.88
N PRO A 123 4.29 32.05 -10.95
CA PRO A 123 4.11 31.43 -9.64
C PRO A 123 2.89 32.03 -8.96
N ASP A 124 1.85 31.20 -8.75
CA ASP A 124 0.66 31.59 -8.01
C ASP A 124 1.03 31.68 -6.52
N PRO A 125 1.05 32.88 -5.91
CA PRO A 125 1.42 33.03 -4.50
C PRO A 125 0.48 32.26 -3.57
N ALA A 126 -0.79 32.09 -3.95
CA ALA A 126 -1.75 31.30 -3.19
C ALA A 126 -1.46 29.79 -3.30
N GLY A 127 -0.94 29.33 -4.44
CA GLY A 127 -0.42 27.97 -4.63
C GLY A 127 0.80 27.70 -3.74
N ALA A 128 1.79 28.60 -3.75
CA ALA A 128 2.99 28.47 -2.94
C ALA A 128 2.69 28.44 -1.42
N GLN A 129 1.75 29.28 -0.96
CA GLN A 129 1.33 29.29 0.44
C GLN A 129 0.64 27.98 0.85
N ARG A 130 -0.21 27.42 -0.03
CA ARG A 130 -0.86 26.12 0.19
C ARG A 130 0.16 24.98 0.26
N GLY A 131 1.12 24.93 -0.66
CA GLY A 131 2.19 23.92 -0.64
C GLY A 131 3.01 24.01 0.65
N ALA A 132 3.40 25.22 1.07
CA ALA A 132 4.16 25.39 2.30
C ALA A 132 3.35 25.00 3.55
N ALA A 133 2.04 25.28 3.58
CA ALA A 133 1.15 24.83 4.67
C ALA A 133 0.99 23.30 4.66
N TRP A 134 0.84 22.69 3.49
CA TRP A 134 0.77 21.24 3.32
C TRP A 134 1.99 20.53 3.93
N HIS A 135 3.20 20.98 3.60
CA HIS A 135 4.42 20.37 4.14
C HIS A 135 4.55 20.52 5.66
N ARG A 136 4.22 21.71 6.21
CA ARG A 136 4.31 21.94 7.66
C ARG A 136 3.23 21.19 8.44
N PHE A 137 2.01 21.15 7.90
CA PHE A 137 0.89 20.47 8.54
C PHE A 137 1.06 18.95 8.45
N GLY A 138 1.38 18.45 7.26
CA GLY A 138 1.44 17.02 6.95
C GLY A 138 2.75 16.33 7.32
N GLY A 139 3.86 17.06 7.47
CA GLY A 139 5.15 16.49 7.88
C GLY A 139 5.68 15.36 6.98
N GLY A 140 5.26 15.33 5.72
CA GLY A 140 5.58 14.26 4.75
C GLY A 140 4.69 13.01 4.85
N MET A 141 3.73 12.98 5.77
CA MET A 141 2.87 11.82 6.00
C MET A 141 1.43 11.98 5.48
N LEU A 142 0.96 13.21 5.33
CA LEU A 142 -0.35 13.48 4.77
C LEU A 142 -0.35 13.17 3.26
N SER A 143 -1.25 12.29 2.84
CA SER A 143 -1.51 11.98 1.43
C SER A 143 -2.98 12.18 1.11
N ALA A 144 -3.28 12.81 -0.02
CA ALA A 144 -4.64 12.95 -0.52
C ALA A 144 -5.27 11.60 -0.88
N GLU A 145 -4.46 10.59 -1.22
CA GLU A 145 -4.94 9.27 -1.65
C GLU A 145 -5.43 8.41 -0.50
N THR A 146 -4.87 8.58 0.70
CA THR A 146 -5.21 7.78 1.88
C THR A 146 -6.10 8.51 2.86
N PHE A 147 -6.33 9.81 2.65
CA PHE A 147 -7.14 10.63 3.53
C PHE A 147 -8.64 10.30 3.39
N ASP A 148 -9.27 9.94 4.52
CA ASP A 148 -10.71 9.81 4.67
C ASP A 148 -11.21 10.80 5.73
N PRO A 149 -12.05 11.79 5.36
CA PRO A 149 -12.66 12.68 6.35
C PRO A 149 -13.51 11.96 7.40
N ASN A 150 -14.07 10.79 7.08
CA ASN A 150 -14.90 10.02 8.01
C ASN A 150 -14.10 9.33 9.12
N ASP A 151 -12.77 9.20 8.96
CA ASP A 151 -11.90 8.66 10.02
C ASP A 151 -11.78 9.62 11.22
N ALA A 152 -12.24 10.89 11.11
CA ALA A 152 -12.16 11.87 12.20
C ALA A 152 -12.91 11.46 13.48
N THR A 153 -13.91 10.57 13.36
CA THR A 153 -14.70 10.02 14.48
C THR A 153 -14.39 8.56 14.75
N ARG A 154 -13.29 8.04 14.21
CA ARG A 154 -12.93 6.62 14.34
C ARG A 154 -12.20 6.35 15.65
N ALA A 155 -12.70 5.39 16.41
CA ALA A 155 -12.00 4.86 17.58
C ALA A 155 -10.68 4.18 17.16
N PRO A 156 -9.61 4.27 17.97
CA PRO A 156 -9.53 4.88 19.30
C PRO A 156 -9.13 6.38 19.31
N TRP A 157 -9.14 7.06 18.16
CA TRP A 157 -8.54 8.39 17.99
C TRP A 157 -9.55 9.54 18.17
N ASP A 158 -10.84 9.22 18.15
CA ASP A 158 -11.97 10.14 18.32
C ASP A 158 -11.91 10.95 19.63
N GLY A 159 -11.33 10.39 20.69
CA GLY A 159 -11.16 11.07 21.98
C GLY A 159 -9.93 11.99 22.08
N LEU A 160 -9.03 11.98 21.10
CA LEU A 160 -7.80 12.79 21.18
C LEU A 160 -8.09 14.27 20.92
N ASP A 161 -7.35 15.13 21.63
CA ASP A 161 -7.29 16.56 21.35
C ASP A 161 -6.25 16.88 20.25
N ALA A 162 -6.22 18.14 19.80
CA ALA A 162 -5.40 18.52 18.65
C ALA A 162 -3.90 18.37 18.92
N GLN A 163 -3.44 18.71 20.13
CA GLN A 163 -2.03 18.61 20.50
C GLN A 163 -1.61 17.14 20.64
N SER A 164 -2.45 16.27 21.20
CA SER A 164 -2.18 14.83 21.29
C SER A 164 -2.15 14.17 19.92
N CYS A 165 -2.98 14.61 18.97
CA CYS A 165 -2.89 14.17 17.58
C CYS A 165 -1.52 14.50 16.97
N ILE A 166 -1.01 15.72 17.19
CA ILE A 166 0.31 16.15 16.68
C ILE A 166 1.44 15.34 17.31
N LEU A 167 1.42 15.15 18.63
CA LEU A 167 2.44 14.36 19.33
C LEU A 167 2.42 12.90 18.85
N ARG A 168 1.23 12.32 18.71
CA ARG A 168 1.09 10.95 18.22
C ARG A 168 1.57 10.77 16.79
N LEU A 169 1.31 11.75 15.92
CA LEU A 169 1.83 11.78 14.54
C LEU A 169 3.37 11.80 14.53
N ASP A 170 4.00 12.56 15.43
CA ASP A 170 5.46 12.56 15.55
C ASP A 170 6.00 11.20 16.00
N ASP A 171 5.38 10.58 17.01
CA ASP A 171 5.76 9.27 17.55
C ASP A 171 5.72 8.16 16.50
N VAL A 172 4.68 8.14 15.65
CA VAL A 172 4.49 7.08 14.65
C VAL A 172 5.20 7.34 13.33
N ARG A 173 5.84 8.51 13.17
CA ARG A 173 6.40 8.99 11.89
C ARG A 173 7.31 7.97 11.22
N GLN A 174 8.32 7.48 11.93
CA GLN A 174 9.29 6.54 11.34
C GLN A 174 8.63 5.21 10.97
N ALA A 175 7.74 4.70 11.82
CA ALA A 175 7.02 3.46 11.56
C ALA A 175 6.13 3.58 10.33
N TRP A 176 5.47 4.74 10.15
CA TRP A 176 4.66 5.03 8.98
C TRP A 176 5.50 5.09 7.71
N HIS A 177 6.65 5.78 7.70
CA HIS A 177 7.51 5.86 6.50
C HIS A 177 7.98 4.47 6.04
N ASN A 178 8.40 3.63 6.99
CA ASN A 178 8.79 2.25 6.70
C ASN A 178 7.61 1.42 6.16
N ALA A 179 6.44 1.53 6.79
CA ALA A 179 5.23 0.82 6.35
C ALA A 179 4.74 1.30 4.98
N ALA A 180 4.82 2.60 4.69
CA ALA A 180 4.43 3.20 3.42
C ALA A 180 5.33 2.71 2.29
N ALA A 181 6.66 2.70 2.49
CA ALA A 181 7.60 2.17 1.50
C ALA A 181 7.33 0.70 1.17
N ASN A 182 7.05 -0.12 2.19
CA ASN A 182 6.66 -1.51 1.98
C ASN A 182 5.33 -1.65 1.25
N ARG A 183 4.38 -0.76 1.53
CA ARG A 183 3.07 -0.77 0.87
C ARG A 183 3.19 -0.45 -0.62
N THR A 184 4.09 0.47 -1.01
CA THR A 184 4.40 0.74 -2.42
C THR A 184 4.88 -0.53 -3.12
N LEU A 185 5.84 -1.27 -2.54
CA LEU A 185 6.33 -2.53 -3.11
C LEU A 185 5.22 -3.60 -3.23
N GLN A 186 4.34 -3.69 -2.23
CA GLN A 186 3.18 -4.59 -2.29
C GLN A 186 2.19 -4.19 -3.39
N GLN A 187 1.95 -2.89 -3.58
CA GLN A 187 1.09 -2.37 -4.65
C GLN A 187 1.69 -2.68 -6.01
N GLU A 188 2.99 -2.45 -6.20
CA GLU A 188 3.68 -2.82 -7.44
C GLU A 188 3.53 -4.32 -7.76
N ARG A 189 3.66 -5.17 -6.75
CA ARG A 189 3.44 -6.61 -6.93
C ARG A 189 1.98 -6.92 -7.29
N ARG A 190 1.04 -6.23 -6.66
CA ARG A 190 -0.40 -6.41 -6.91
C ARG A 190 -0.77 -6.05 -8.36
N TYR A 191 -0.29 -4.92 -8.87
CA TYR A 191 -0.51 -4.53 -10.26
C TYR A 191 0.07 -5.55 -11.24
N TRP A 192 1.30 -6.02 -10.97
CA TRP A 192 1.88 -7.10 -11.77
C TRP A 192 1.00 -8.35 -11.79
N LEU A 193 0.48 -8.76 -10.63
CA LEU A 193 -0.44 -9.91 -10.52
C LEU A 193 -1.73 -9.66 -11.30
N ASP A 194 -2.28 -8.45 -11.25
CA ASP A 194 -3.53 -8.10 -11.96
C ASP A 194 -3.37 -8.21 -13.48
N VAL A 195 -2.23 -7.79 -14.05
CA VAL A 195 -1.94 -7.98 -15.48
C VAL A 195 -1.86 -9.47 -15.84
N VAL A 196 -1.07 -10.24 -15.10
CA VAL A 196 -0.85 -11.67 -15.40
C VAL A 196 -2.15 -12.47 -15.23
N LEU A 197 -2.89 -12.25 -14.15
CA LEU A 197 -4.15 -12.94 -13.91
C LEU A 197 -5.20 -12.57 -14.95
N SER A 198 -5.26 -11.31 -15.40
CA SER A 198 -6.17 -10.91 -16.47
C SER A 198 -5.93 -11.69 -17.78
N LEU A 199 -4.65 -11.87 -18.16
CA LEU A 199 -4.30 -12.71 -19.33
C LEU A 199 -4.73 -14.17 -19.13
N LEU A 200 -4.41 -14.75 -17.97
CA LEU A 200 -4.72 -16.14 -17.65
C LEU A 200 -6.24 -16.42 -17.59
N ASP A 201 -7.01 -15.49 -17.02
CA ASP A 201 -8.47 -15.59 -16.89
C ASP A 201 -9.16 -15.60 -18.26
N HIS A 202 -8.51 -15.03 -19.28
CA HIS A 202 -8.97 -15.04 -20.67
C HIS A 202 -8.27 -16.10 -21.54
N GLY A 203 -7.55 -17.05 -20.93
CA GLY A 203 -6.94 -18.19 -21.62
C GLY A 203 -5.58 -17.93 -22.26
N VAL A 204 -5.00 -16.73 -22.06
CA VAL A 204 -3.69 -16.37 -22.60
C VAL A 204 -2.59 -16.80 -21.62
N MET A 205 -1.95 -17.93 -21.91
CA MET A 205 -0.85 -18.47 -21.11
C MET A 205 0.50 -17.97 -21.63
N ARG A 206 1.29 -17.32 -20.77
CA ARG A 206 2.66 -16.90 -21.08
C ARG A 206 3.68 -17.49 -20.12
N PRO A 207 4.84 -17.96 -20.61
CA PRO A 207 5.93 -18.35 -19.72
C PRO A 207 6.42 -17.12 -18.96
N LEU A 208 6.79 -17.33 -17.69
CA LEU A 208 7.42 -16.33 -16.84
C LEU A 208 8.89 -16.13 -17.23
N GLN A 209 9.59 -15.17 -16.60
CA GLN A 209 11.02 -14.90 -16.85
C GLN A 209 11.92 -16.14 -16.69
N ASP A 210 11.53 -17.09 -15.83
CA ASP A 210 12.25 -18.33 -15.59
C ASP A 210 11.94 -19.43 -16.62
N GLY A 211 11.11 -19.14 -17.63
CA GLY A 211 10.73 -20.05 -18.70
C GLY A 211 9.62 -21.04 -18.34
N TYR A 212 9.14 -21.05 -17.09
CA TYR A 212 8.07 -21.94 -16.65
C TYR A 212 6.69 -21.32 -16.87
N LEU A 213 5.67 -22.17 -17.00
CA LEU A 213 4.28 -21.72 -17.03
C LEU A 213 3.85 -21.24 -15.63
N PRO A 214 3.02 -20.19 -15.55
CA PRO A 214 2.55 -19.64 -14.29
C PRO A 214 1.65 -20.62 -13.55
N ASP A 215 1.95 -20.87 -12.28
CA ASP A 215 1.03 -21.56 -11.38
C ASP A 215 -0.11 -20.60 -10.99
N THR A 216 -1.23 -20.71 -11.70
CA THR A 216 -2.40 -19.85 -11.50
C THR A 216 -2.94 -19.90 -10.07
N ALA A 217 -2.90 -21.07 -9.41
CA ALA A 217 -3.39 -21.21 -8.05
C ALA A 217 -2.49 -20.46 -7.05
N ALA A 218 -1.18 -20.57 -7.22
CA ALA A 218 -0.21 -19.82 -6.42
C ALA A 218 -0.35 -18.31 -6.63
N LEU A 219 -0.47 -17.84 -7.88
CA LEU A 219 -0.61 -16.41 -8.20
C LEU A 219 -1.92 -15.82 -7.65
N ARG A 220 -3.05 -16.54 -7.77
CA ARG A 220 -4.32 -16.10 -7.17
C ARG A 220 -4.25 -16.05 -5.64
N THR A 221 -3.58 -17.03 -5.03
CA THR A 221 -3.38 -17.05 -3.57
C THR A 221 -2.53 -15.86 -3.13
N GLU A 222 -1.43 -15.57 -3.84
CA GLU A 222 -0.60 -14.40 -3.58
C GLU A 222 -1.40 -13.11 -3.71
N ARG A 223 -2.17 -12.96 -4.79
CA ARG A 223 -3.03 -11.79 -5.03
C ARG A 223 -4.09 -11.60 -3.96
N PHE A 224 -4.69 -12.69 -3.49
CA PHE A 224 -5.67 -12.68 -2.41
C PHE A 224 -5.02 -12.25 -1.10
N LEU A 225 -3.85 -12.81 -0.74
CA LEU A 225 -3.15 -12.46 0.50
C LEU A 225 -2.69 -10.99 0.51
N LEU A 226 -2.17 -10.47 -0.60
CA LEU A 226 -1.82 -9.05 -0.73
C LEU A 226 -3.04 -8.12 -0.64
N GLY A 227 -4.20 -8.59 -1.11
CA GLY A 227 -5.47 -7.85 -0.97
C GLY A 227 -6.04 -7.88 0.46
N ALA A 228 -5.87 -8.98 1.17
CA ALA A 228 -6.33 -9.15 2.54
C ALA A 228 -5.40 -8.51 3.59
N ASP A 229 -4.13 -8.27 3.25
CA ASP A 229 -3.17 -7.60 4.12
C ASP A 229 -3.50 -6.11 4.25
N ALA A 230 -4.14 -5.76 5.38
CA ALA A 230 -4.38 -4.38 5.80
C ALA A 230 -3.08 -3.65 6.19
N GLY A 231 -1.98 -4.40 6.38
CA GLY A 231 -0.70 -3.87 6.83
C GLY A 231 -0.69 -3.45 8.30
N PRO A 232 0.41 -2.82 8.74
CA PRO A 232 0.54 -2.33 10.11
C PRO A 232 -0.48 -1.23 10.42
N ILE A 233 -0.98 -1.19 11.66
CA ILE A 233 -2.00 -0.24 12.13
C ILE A 233 -1.66 1.22 11.78
N VAL A 234 -0.37 1.58 11.79
CA VAL A 234 0.12 2.94 11.47
C VAL A 234 -0.36 3.46 10.10
N LEU A 235 -0.59 2.57 9.12
CA LEU A 235 -1.09 2.95 7.80
C LEU A 235 -2.53 3.47 7.83
N SER A 236 -3.34 2.99 8.78
CA SER A 236 -4.71 3.46 9.02
C SER A 236 -4.79 4.54 10.10
N GLU A 237 -3.85 4.53 11.05
CA GLU A 237 -3.80 5.49 12.16
C GLU A 237 -3.41 6.89 11.69
N VAL A 238 -2.40 7.02 10.83
CA VAL A 238 -1.92 8.34 10.38
C VAL A 238 -3.00 9.13 9.63
N PRO A 239 -3.72 8.58 8.63
CA PRO A 239 -4.83 9.26 8.00
C PRO A 239 -5.92 9.66 8.99
N ALA A 240 -6.25 8.79 9.95
CA ALA A 240 -7.25 9.06 10.96
C ALA A 240 -6.85 10.19 11.93
N LEU A 241 -5.58 10.24 12.36
CA LEU A 241 -5.05 11.33 13.17
C LEU A 241 -5.09 12.67 12.42
N PHE A 242 -4.79 12.68 11.12
CA PHE A 242 -4.94 13.89 10.30
C PHE A 242 -6.40 14.31 10.13
N ALA A 243 -7.31 13.37 9.90
CA ALA A 243 -8.75 13.64 9.80
C ALA A 243 -9.28 14.23 11.12
N ARG A 244 -8.91 13.62 12.26
CA ARG A 244 -9.25 14.11 13.59
C ARG A 244 -8.71 15.51 13.85
N ARG A 245 -7.42 15.72 13.57
CA ARG A 245 -6.74 17.02 13.71
C ARG A 245 -7.41 18.11 12.86
N LEU A 246 -7.76 17.81 11.62
CA LEU A 246 -8.48 18.75 10.74
C LEU A 246 -9.87 19.07 11.26
N ALA A 247 -10.64 18.07 11.73
CA ALA A 247 -11.96 18.29 12.30
C ALA A 247 -11.90 19.23 13.53
N LEU A 248 -10.97 18.99 14.45
CA LEU A 248 -10.75 19.86 15.62
C LEU A 248 -10.33 21.28 15.23
N ALA A 249 -9.47 21.42 14.21
CA ALA A 249 -9.07 22.74 13.73
C ALA A 249 -10.27 23.50 13.14
N ILE A 250 -11.16 22.83 12.38
CA ILE A 250 -12.39 23.42 11.86
C ILE A 250 -13.31 23.87 13.00
N GLU A 251 -13.49 23.04 14.03
CA GLU A 251 -14.30 23.38 15.20
C GLU A 251 -13.76 24.62 15.95
N ALA A 252 -12.44 24.79 16.01
CA ALA A 252 -11.80 25.94 16.64
C ALA A 252 -11.91 27.26 15.84
N MET A 253 -12.28 27.21 14.55
CA MET A 253 -12.38 28.42 13.71
C MET A 253 -13.50 29.37 14.16
N PRO A 254 -13.40 30.67 13.86
CA PRO A 254 -14.51 31.62 13.97
C PRO A 254 -15.73 31.18 13.14
N THR A 255 -16.95 31.50 13.59
CA THR A 255 -18.21 30.98 13.03
C THR A 255 -18.29 31.06 11.51
N ALA A 256 -17.99 32.21 10.90
CA ALA A 256 -18.06 32.39 9.46
C ALA A 256 -17.05 31.49 8.69
N GLN A 257 -15.85 31.30 9.24
CA GLN A 257 -14.83 30.43 8.64
C GLN A 257 -15.19 28.95 8.84
N ARG A 258 -15.71 28.60 10.02
CA ARG A 258 -16.18 27.25 10.34
C ARG A 258 -17.29 26.79 9.41
N GLU A 259 -18.25 27.65 9.10
CA GLU A 259 -19.33 27.34 8.15
C GLU A 259 -18.79 27.04 6.75
N ALA A 260 -17.89 27.88 6.23
CA ALA A 260 -17.25 27.68 4.93
C ALA A 260 -16.41 26.40 4.90
N ALA A 261 -15.59 26.16 5.93
CA ALA A 261 -14.79 24.96 6.06
C ALA A 261 -15.67 23.70 6.20
N GLY A 262 -16.80 23.80 6.91
CA GLY A 262 -17.77 22.71 7.02
C GLY A 262 -18.48 22.35 5.71
N VAL A 263 -18.62 23.30 4.77
CA VAL A 263 -19.08 23.00 3.41
C VAL A 263 -18.00 22.21 2.64
N GLN A 264 -16.75 22.64 2.71
CA GLN A 264 -15.63 21.96 2.04
C GLN A 264 -15.38 20.56 2.63
N TRP A 265 -15.53 20.39 3.94
CA TRP A 265 -15.41 19.09 4.62
C TRP A 265 -16.47 18.09 4.12
N ARG A 266 -17.73 18.52 4.02
CA ARG A 266 -18.81 17.70 3.46
C ARG A 266 -18.59 17.36 1.99
N LEU A 267 -18.03 18.28 1.20
CA LEU A 267 -17.63 17.99 -0.17
C LEU A 267 -16.56 16.89 -0.21
N LEU A 268 -15.52 16.98 0.63
CA LEU A 268 -14.50 15.93 0.69
C LEU A 268 -15.10 14.57 1.07
N GLN A 269 -16.10 14.51 1.96
CA GLN A 269 -16.80 13.26 2.29
C GLN A 269 -17.53 12.68 1.08
N GLN A 270 -18.22 13.52 0.31
CA GLN A 270 -18.90 13.11 -0.92
C GLN A 270 -17.92 12.63 -1.99
N LEU A 271 -16.79 13.33 -2.15
CA LEU A 271 -15.74 12.92 -3.08
C LEU A 271 -15.09 11.61 -2.63
N HIS A 272 -14.82 11.44 -1.32
CA HIS A 272 -14.21 10.22 -0.80
C HIS A 272 -15.04 8.97 -1.10
N ALA A 273 -16.37 9.06 -1.07
CA ALA A 273 -17.25 7.95 -1.47
C ALA A 273 -17.02 7.46 -2.91
N LEU A 274 -16.47 8.31 -3.79
CA LEU A 274 -16.14 7.99 -5.19
C LEU A 274 -14.69 7.53 -5.38
N VAL A 275 -13.80 7.72 -4.39
CA VAL A 275 -12.36 7.44 -4.49
C VAL A 275 -12.10 5.95 -4.69
N ALA A 276 -12.75 5.07 -3.93
CA ALA A 276 -12.50 3.64 -3.99
C ALA A 276 -12.81 3.05 -5.38
N GLU A 277 -13.99 3.39 -5.94
CA GLU A 277 -14.39 2.97 -7.27
C GLU A 277 -13.53 3.62 -8.37
N GLY A 278 -13.21 4.92 -8.22
CA GLY A 278 -12.33 5.64 -9.14
C GLY A 278 -10.95 5.02 -9.20
N ARG A 279 -10.37 4.62 -8.05
CA ARG A 279 -9.10 3.91 -7.98
C ARG A 279 -9.18 2.58 -8.72
N MET A 280 -10.21 1.76 -8.50
CA MET A 280 -10.36 0.50 -9.21
C MET A 280 -10.43 0.68 -10.74
N LEU A 281 -11.09 1.74 -11.20
CA LEU A 281 -11.12 2.08 -12.63
C LEU A 281 -9.76 2.55 -13.15
N ASP A 282 -9.02 3.35 -12.38
CA ASP A 282 -7.67 3.78 -12.73
C ASP A 282 -6.71 2.57 -12.81
N GLU A 283 -6.71 1.71 -11.79
CA GLU A 283 -5.95 0.45 -11.75
C GLU A 283 -6.24 -0.40 -13.01
N ARG A 284 -7.52 -0.53 -13.38
CA ARG A 284 -7.93 -1.26 -14.60
C ARG A 284 -7.44 -0.57 -15.88
N SER A 285 -7.51 0.76 -15.95
CA SER A 285 -7.04 1.51 -17.12
C SER A 285 -5.53 1.31 -17.35
N GLN A 286 -4.74 1.20 -16.28
CA GLN A 286 -3.31 0.90 -16.36
C GLN A 286 -3.08 -0.51 -16.89
N VAL A 287 -3.84 -1.51 -16.42
CA VAL A 287 -3.77 -2.89 -16.95
C VAL A 287 -4.11 -2.92 -18.45
N ILE A 288 -5.20 -2.28 -18.87
CA ILE A 288 -5.58 -2.18 -20.29
C ILE A 288 -4.46 -1.54 -21.11
N GLN A 289 -3.84 -0.48 -20.61
CA GLN A 289 -2.76 0.21 -21.30
C GLN A 289 -1.52 -0.68 -21.50
N VAL A 290 -1.13 -1.45 -20.48
CA VAL A 290 -0.05 -2.45 -20.61
C VAL A 290 -0.42 -3.45 -21.72
N LEU A 291 -1.64 -3.96 -21.70
CA LEU A 291 -2.06 -5.03 -22.61
C LEU A 291 -2.21 -4.52 -24.05
N ALA A 292 -2.75 -3.32 -24.25
CA ALA A 292 -2.99 -2.75 -25.59
C ALA A 292 -1.70 -2.27 -26.28
N TRP A 293 -0.70 -1.78 -25.53
CA TRP A 293 0.43 -1.03 -26.08
C TRP A 293 1.82 -1.64 -25.81
N ASN A 294 1.90 -2.92 -25.46
CA ASN A 294 3.20 -3.58 -25.29
C ASN A 294 3.92 -3.75 -26.66
N PRO A 295 5.20 -3.39 -26.82
CA PRO A 295 5.92 -3.58 -28.09
C PRO A 295 6.05 -5.06 -28.52
N ASP A 296 5.99 -6.01 -27.58
CA ASP A 296 6.01 -7.46 -27.84
C ASP A 296 4.59 -8.05 -27.94
N VAL A 297 3.61 -7.23 -28.34
CA VAL A 297 2.18 -7.58 -28.44
C VAL A 297 1.94 -8.81 -29.32
N ASP A 298 1.14 -9.72 -28.78
CA ASP A 298 0.47 -10.81 -29.53
C ASP A 298 -1.02 -10.47 -29.66
N LEU A 299 -1.67 -10.99 -30.71
CA LEU A 299 -3.07 -10.68 -31.02
C LEU A 299 -4.00 -11.05 -29.85
N ASP A 300 -3.77 -12.21 -29.23
CA ASP A 300 -4.58 -12.71 -28.11
C ASP A 300 -4.57 -11.76 -26.90
N GLN A 301 -3.44 -11.09 -26.64
CA GLN A 301 -3.33 -10.12 -25.54
C GLN A 301 -4.15 -8.85 -25.83
N VAL A 302 -4.15 -8.39 -27.08
CA VAL A 302 -4.91 -7.21 -27.49
C VAL A 302 -6.40 -7.49 -27.38
N GLU A 303 -6.85 -8.70 -27.73
CA GLU A 303 -8.24 -9.10 -27.53
C GLU A 303 -8.68 -9.00 -26.05
N VAL A 304 -7.83 -9.45 -25.12
CA VAL A 304 -8.07 -9.27 -23.68
C VAL A 304 -8.17 -7.79 -23.31
N ALA A 305 -7.29 -6.94 -23.87
CA ALA A 305 -7.34 -5.50 -23.64
C ALA A 305 -8.69 -4.88 -24.08
N TYR A 306 -9.24 -5.29 -25.22
CA TYR A 306 -10.55 -4.82 -25.69
C TYR A 306 -11.70 -5.29 -24.81
N ILE A 307 -11.67 -6.55 -24.33
CA ILE A 307 -12.68 -7.06 -23.40
C ILE A 307 -12.68 -6.22 -22.11
N LEU A 308 -11.50 -5.98 -21.53
CA LEU A 308 -11.35 -5.16 -20.33
C LEU A 308 -11.73 -3.69 -20.56
N ALA A 309 -11.45 -3.15 -21.76
CA ALA A 309 -11.81 -1.80 -22.13
C ALA A 309 -13.34 -1.60 -22.22
N ALA A 310 -14.08 -2.59 -22.72
CA ALA A 310 -15.54 -2.57 -22.71
C ALA A 310 -16.10 -2.54 -21.27
N GLU A 311 -15.57 -3.37 -20.37
CA GLU A 311 -15.95 -3.35 -18.94
C GLU A 311 -15.59 -2.01 -18.27
N TYR A 312 -14.42 -1.45 -18.60
CA TYR A 312 -14.01 -0.13 -18.12
C TYR A 312 -14.98 0.96 -18.56
N ARG A 313 -15.42 0.95 -19.83
CA ARG A 313 -16.39 1.92 -20.36
C ARG A 313 -17.70 1.86 -19.58
N GLU A 314 -18.22 0.66 -19.30
CA GLU A 314 -19.43 0.49 -18.48
C GLU A 314 -19.25 1.01 -17.05
N GLY A 315 -18.17 0.61 -16.39
CA GLY A 315 -17.85 1.04 -15.03
C GLY A 315 -17.65 2.57 -14.92
N MET A 316 -16.95 3.16 -15.89
CA MET A 316 -16.72 4.60 -15.97
C MET A 316 -18.04 5.37 -16.17
N ARG A 317 -18.94 4.87 -17.00
CA ARG A 317 -20.27 5.47 -17.18
C ARG A 317 -21.07 5.47 -15.87
N ASP A 318 -21.03 4.37 -15.12
CA ASP A 318 -21.74 4.27 -13.84
C ASP A 318 -21.12 5.16 -12.77
N TRP A 319 -19.78 5.23 -12.75
CA TRP A 319 -19.05 6.16 -11.88
C TRP A 319 -19.40 7.62 -12.20
N LEU A 320 -19.42 8.00 -13.49
CA LEU A 320 -19.81 9.35 -13.94
C LEU A 320 -21.24 9.71 -13.55
N ARG A 321 -22.18 8.75 -13.61
CA ARG A 321 -23.56 8.97 -13.12
C ARG A 321 -23.61 9.29 -11.63
N ARG A 322 -22.77 8.64 -10.82
CA ARG A 322 -22.64 8.96 -9.38
C ARG A 322 -21.94 10.28 -9.16
N ALA A 323 -20.87 10.57 -9.90
CA ALA A 323 -20.17 11.85 -9.87
C ALA A 323 -21.11 13.03 -10.19
N ALA A 324 -22.04 12.84 -11.14
CA ALA A 324 -23.04 13.84 -11.51
C ALA A 324 -23.98 14.27 -10.36
N LEU A 325 -24.06 13.50 -9.27
CA LEU A 325 -24.83 13.86 -8.08
C LEU A 325 -24.11 14.87 -7.18
N VAL A 326 -22.79 15.04 -7.36
CA VAL A 326 -21.97 15.96 -6.58
C VAL A 326 -21.95 17.34 -7.24
N ARG A 327 -22.42 18.35 -6.50
CA ARG A 327 -22.38 19.76 -6.91
C ARG A 327 -21.18 20.45 -6.27
N LEU A 328 -20.41 21.17 -7.07
CA LEU A 328 -19.26 21.91 -6.56
C LEU A 328 -19.74 23.25 -5.96
N PRO A 329 -19.32 23.63 -4.75
CA PRO A 329 -19.82 24.83 -4.08
C PRO A 329 -19.37 26.14 -4.77
N ASP A 330 -18.22 26.11 -5.46
CA ASP A 330 -17.65 27.30 -6.11
C ASP A 330 -18.00 27.41 -7.60
N SER A 331 -18.82 26.50 -8.12
CA SER A 331 -19.19 26.44 -9.53
C SER A 331 -20.65 26.04 -9.68
N ALA A 332 -21.34 26.54 -10.71
CA ALA A 332 -22.67 26.03 -11.06
C ALA A 332 -22.62 24.58 -11.62
N LEU A 333 -21.42 24.10 -11.97
CA LEU A 333 -21.19 22.83 -12.64
C LEU A 333 -21.25 21.64 -11.68
N ARG A 334 -21.65 20.50 -12.25
CA ARG A 334 -21.55 19.18 -11.61
C ARG A 334 -20.13 18.64 -11.73
N LEU A 335 -19.77 17.69 -10.87
CA LEU A 335 -18.45 17.08 -10.88
C LEU A 335 -18.13 16.39 -12.22
N ASP A 336 -19.08 15.65 -12.79
CA ASP A 336 -18.93 14.98 -14.09
C ASP A 336 -18.60 15.99 -15.21
N GLU A 337 -19.30 17.12 -15.27
CA GLU A 337 -19.09 18.17 -16.27
C GLU A 337 -17.69 18.78 -16.18
N VAL A 338 -17.21 19.04 -14.96
CA VAL A 338 -15.86 19.57 -14.75
C VAL A 338 -14.81 18.55 -15.17
N LEU A 339 -14.97 17.28 -14.81
CA LEU A 339 -14.01 16.24 -15.15
C LEU A 339 -13.99 15.92 -16.65
N LEU A 340 -15.15 15.92 -17.32
CA LEU A 340 -15.24 15.69 -18.76
C LEU A 340 -14.68 16.86 -19.57
N SER A 341 -14.62 18.07 -19.01
CA SER A 341 -14.06 19.23 -19.71
C SER A 341 -12.56 19.13 -20.01
N SER A 342 -11.84 18.29 -19.27
CA SER A 342 -10.42 17.99 -19.51
C SER A 342 -10.19 16.74 -20.37
N CYS A 343 -11.25 16.02 -20.74
CA CYS A 343 -11.17 14.81 -21.56
C CYS A 343 -11.19 15.15 -23.05
N SER A 344 -10.54 14.31 -23.85
CA SER A 344 -10.53 14.47 -25.31
C SER A 344 -11.90 14.15 -25.90
N PRO A 345 -12.37 14.90 -26.93
CA PRO A 345 -13.61 14.57 -27.61
C PRO A 345 -13.45 13.24 -28.35
N LEU A 346 -14.45 12.37 -28.23
CA LEU A 346 -14.47 11.08 -28.92
C LEU A 346 -15.04 11.23 -30.33
N GLY A 347 -14.35 10.62 -31.30
CA GLY A 347 -14.82 10.54 -32.68
C GLY A 347 -15.95 9.53 -32.86
N ALA A 348 -16.65 9.60 -34.00
CA ALA A 348 -17.76 8.69 -34.32
C ALA A 348 -17.34 7.21 -34.48
N GLN A 349 -16.05 6.94 -34.67
CA GLN A 349 -15.48 5.60 -34.82
C GLN A 349 -14.63 5.15 -33.61
N ALA A 350 -14.67 5.89 -32.50
CA ALA A 350 -13.84 5.59 -31.34
C ALA A 350 -14.25 4.26 -30.68
N ASP A 351 -13.29 3.35 -30.54
CA ASP A 351 -13.49 2.06 -29.89
C ASP A 351 -13.41 2.16 -28.35
N ASP A 352 -13.45 1.02 -27.66
CA ASP A 352 -13.40 0.97 -26.20
C ASP A 352 -12.03 1.37 -25.64
N VAL A 353 -10.94 1.09 -26.36
CA VAL A 353 -9.57 1.48 -25.96
C VAL A 353 -9.39 2.98 -26.14
N ASP A 354 -9.82 3.55 -27.27
CA ASP A 354 -9.87 4.99 -27.52
C ASP A 354 -10.68 5.73 -26.45
N TYR A 355 -11.82 5.15 -26.04
CA TYR A 355 -12.63 5.69 -24.95
C TYR A 355 -11.85 5.72 -23.64
N MET A 356 -11.17 4.62 -23.30
CA MET A 356 -10.35 4.58 -22.10
C MET A 356 -9.22 5.62 -22.14
N GLU A 357 -8.57 5.80 -23.29
CA GLU A 357 -7.52 6.81 -23.47
C GLU A 357 -8.06 8.23 -23.28
N ALA A 358 -9.19 8.54 -23.91
CA ALA A 358 -9.83 9.85 -23.83
C ALA A 358 -10.28 10.20 -22.40
N MET A 359 -10.68 9.20 -21.61
CA MET A 359 -11.12 9.36 -20.22
C MET A 359 -9.97 9.34 -19.20
N ARG A 360 -8.74 8.98 -19.59
CA ARG A 360 -7.58 8.91 -18.67
C ARG A 360 -7.34 10.21 -17.86
N PRO A 361 -7.51 11.43 -18.42
CA PRO A 361 -7.35 12.66 -17.66
C PRO A 361 -8.31 12.79 -16.47
N LEU A 362 -9.45 12.08 -16.47
CA LEU A 362 -10.46 12.15 -15.43
C LEU A 362 -9.92 11.68 -14.07
N HIS A 363 -9.18 10.56 -14.03
CA HIS A 363 -8.63 10.00 -12.78
C HIS A 363 -7.71 11.01 -12.09
N ARG A 364 -6.78 11.57 -12.87
CA ARG A 364 -5.87 12.61 -12.40
C ARG A 364 -6.62 13.88 -12.01
N GLY A 365 -7.57 14.33 -12.83
CA GLY A 365 -8.37 15.54 -12.56
C GLY A 365 -9.19 15.42 -11.28
N PHE A 366 -9.77 14.25 -11.02
CA PHE A 366 -10.51 13.97 -9.80
C PHE A 366 -9.60 14.00 -8.56
N MET A 367 -8.45 13.33 -8.60
CA MET A 367 -7.48 13.36 -7.50
C MET A 367 -6.87 14.75 -7.28
N GLN A 368 -6.64 15.51 -8.36
CA GLN A 368 -6.20 16.91 -8.28
C GLN A 368 -7.25 17.79 -7.61
N LEU A 369 -8.53 17.64 -7.96
CA LEU A 369 -9.63 18.36 -7.31
C LEU A 369 -9.68 18.02 -5.82
N PHE A 370 -9.65 16.73 -5.46
CA PHE A 370 -9.65 16.30 -4.07
C PHE A 370 -8.46 16.88 -3.29
N SER A 371 -7.25 16.77 -3.85
CA SER A 371 -6.02 17.34 -3.29
C SER A 371 -6.10 18.87 -3.13
N GLN A 372 -6.66 19.56 -4.13
CA GLN A 372 -6.85 21.01 -4.07
C GLN A 372 -7.79 21.39 -2.92
N ARG A 373 -8.93 20.71 -2.76
CA ARG A 373 -9.89 20.96 -1.67
C ARG A 373 -9.28 20.67 -0.31
N LEU A 374 -8.56 19.57 -0.18
CA LEU A 374 -7.86 19.23 1.05
C LEU A 374 -6.78 20.26 1.39
N SER A 375 -5.97 20.70 0.41
CA SER A 375 -4.93 21.70 0.62
C SER A 375 -5.47 23.06 1.09
N GLN A 376 -6.66 23.46 0.62
CA GLN A 376 -7.34 24.67 1.07
C GLN A 376 -7.74 24.56 2.54
N LEU A 377 -8.32 23.42 2.94
CA LEU A 377 -8.67 23.16 4.33
C LEU A 377 -7.44 23.06 5.23
N VAL A 378 -6.36 22.42 4.78
CA VAL A 378 -5.09 22.33 5.50
C VAL A 378 -4.50 23.71 5.77
N LEU A 379 -4.55 24.63 4.80
CA LEU A 379 -4.10 26.01 5.00
C LEU A 379 -4.91 26.72 6.09
N GLN A 380 -6.24 26.59 6.07
CA GLN A 380 -7.12 27.21 7.08
C GLN A 380 -6.91 26.58 8.45
N ALA A 381 -6.79 25.25 8.52
CA ALA A 381 -6.54 24.51 9.75
C ALA A 381 -5.21 24.92 10.38
N GLU A 382 -4.13 25.00 9.60
CA GLU A 382 -2.81 25.42 10.11
C GLU A 382 -2.83 26.85 10.68
N GLN A 383 -3.61 27.76 10.07
CA GLN A 383 -3.80 29.10 10.60
C GLN A 383 -4.57 29.08 11.93
N ALA A 384 -5.63 28.28 12.02
CA ALA A 384 -6.41 28.12 13.25
C ALA A 384 -5.57 27.51 14.40
N GLU A 385 -4.77 26.48 14.12
CA GLU A 385 -3.88 25.86 15.09
C GLU A 385 -2.83 26.84 15.65
N ARG A 386 -2.27 27.68 14.77
CA ARG A 386 -1.33 28.74 15.19
C ARG A 386 -1.99 29.79 16.08
N GLN A 387 -3.22 30.20 15.74
CA GLN A 387 -3.98 31.15 16.56
C GLN A 387 -4.35 30.56 17.92
N ALA A 388 -4.60 29.25 17.98
CA ALA A 388 -4.81 28.51 19.22
C ALA A 388 -3.52 28.26 20.03
N GLY A 389 -2.35 28.63 19.50
CA GLY A 389 -1.07 28.48 20.19
C GLY A 389 -0.54 27.04 20.26
N LEU A 390 -1.01 26.15 19.37
CA LEU A 390 -0.54 24.75 19.33
C LEU A 390 0.92 24.66 18.88
N HIS A 391 1.62 23.67 19.40
CA HIS A 391 2.99 23.36 18.97
C HIS A 391 2.93 22.60 17.64
N PRO A 392 3.56 23.12 16.56
CA PRO A 392 3.48 22.50 15.24
C PRO A 392 4.21 21.15 15.22
N LEU A 393 3.81 20.29 14.28
CA LEU A 393 4.52 19.05 14.00
C LEU A 393 5.99 19.36 13.64
N PRO A 394 6.98 18.73 14.29
CA PRO A 394 8.38 19.00 14.00
C PRO A 394 8.71 18.74 12.53
N ARG A 395 9.59 19.56 11.94
CA ARG A 395 10.09 19.30 10.59
C ARG A 395 10.93 18.02 10.62
N ALA A 396 10.72 17.15 9.62
CA ALA A 396 11.60 16.00 9.44
C ALA A 396 13.03 16.52 9.17
N THR A 397 14.02 15.93 9.84
CA THR A 397 15.43 16.28 9.63
C THR A 397 15.92 15.73 8.27
N ALA A 398 16.32 16.64 7.39
CA ALA A 398 17.24 16.48 6.25
C ALA A 398 16.85 15.65 5.00
N ALA A 399 15.72 14.95 4.93
CA ALA A 399 15.32 14.23 3.69
C ALA A 399 14.20 14.92 2.88
N SER A 400 13.59 15.98 3.41
CA SER A 400 12.41 16.62 2.81
C SER A 400 12.71 17.79 1.87
N ASP A 401 13.97 18.21 1.76
CA ASP A 401 14.36 19.30 0.86
C ASP A 401 14.42 18.85 -0.62
N GLU A 402 14.50 17.54 -0.90
CA GLU A 402 14.46 17.00 -2.27
C GLU A 402 13.02 16.88 -2.81
N ILE A 403 12.03 16.56 -1.96
CA ILE A 403 10.60 16.48 -2.35
C ILE A 403 10.00 17.88 -2.60
N SER A 404 10.72 18.94 -2.22
CA SER A 404 10.37 20.34 -2.50
C SER A 404 10.26 20.66 -4.00
N GLN A 405 10.83 19.81 -4.87
CA GLN A 405 10.85 20.05 -6.33
C GLN A 405 9.60 19.53 -7.06
N ASP A 406 8.82 18.61 -6.50
CA ASP A 406 7.67 18.00 -7.19
C ASP A 406 6.38 18.84 -7.13
N TRP A 407 6.37 19.93 -6.35
CA TRP A 407 5.27 20.92 -6.33
C TRP A 407 5.59 22.20 -7.12
N ALA A 408 6.77 22.26 -7.75
CA ALA A 408 7.13 23.32 -8.68
C ALA A 408 7.23 22.75 -10.11
N ALA A 409 6.12 22.23 -10.63
CA ALA A 409 5.93 21.96 -12.05
C ALA A 409 4.46 22.11 -12.44
#